data_AF-A0A4Q6IMM2-F1
#
_entry.id   AF-A0A4Q6IMM2-F1
#
_cell.length_a   1.000
_cell.length_b   1.000
_cell.length_c   1.000
_cell.angle_alpha   90.00
_cell.angle_beta   90.00
_cell.angle_gamma   90.00
#
_symmetry.space_group_name_H-M   'P 1'
#
loop_
_entity.id
_entity.type
_entity.pdbx_description
1 polymer ?
#
loop_
_entity_poly.entity_id
_entity_poly.type
_entity_poly.pdbx_seq_one_letter_code
_entity_poly.pdbx_strand_id
1 'polypeptide(L)'
;MAQGAEADFRELITARRAELEVQAEKLSQQLQEVRDELEELAVAERVVRRLAEQARAEAERPATPRAGQVAGRAVLAVPQRERGMDETVRPADYQRIMDVVRRADGPVMVKQVCGELGISLEPARSEALRAKLNRLAERGWLRKLADGKFTTTL
;
A
#
# COMPACT_ATOMS: atom_id res chain seq x y z
N MET A 1 77.77 23.74 -0.14
CA MET A 1 77.16 22.63 0.64
C MET A 1 75.94 23.12 1.42
N ALA A 2 76.04 24.07 2.36
CA ALA A 2 74.89 24.52 3.17
C ALA A 2 73.74 25.18 2.38
N GLN A 3 74.05 26.00 1.37
CA GLN A 3 73.02 26.66 0.54
C GLN A 3 72.23 25.70 -0.37
N GLY A 4 72.81 24.54 -0.74
CA GLY A 4 72.12 23.53 -1.55
C GLY A 4 71.07 22.77 -0.74
N ALA A 5 71.43 22.35 0.48
CA ALA A 5 70.50 21.65 1.38
C ALA A 5 69.30 22.53 1.81
N GLU A 6 69.50 23.85 1.93
CA GLU A 6 68.40 24.78 2.25
C GLU A 6 67.43 24.95 1.07
N ALA A 7 67.93 24.93 -0.17
CA ALA A 7 67.09 24.94 -1.37
C ALA A 7 66.27 23.65 -1.49
N ASP A 8 66.90 22.49 -1.30
CA ASP A 8 66.24 21.18 -1.34
C ASP A 8 65.11 21.06 -0.30
N PHE A 9 65.33 21.59 0.92
CA PHE A 9 64.32 21.58 1.97
C PHE A 9 63.12 22.47 1.64
N ARG A 10 63.35 23.64 1.02
CA ARG A 10 62.28 24.52 0.55
C ARG A 10 61.44 23.87 -0.54
N GLU A 11 62.08 23.15 -1.47
CA GLU A 11 61.38 22.39 -2.52
C GLU A 11 60.52 21.26 -1.95
N LEU A 12 61.00 20.53 -0.94
CA LEU A 12 60.19 19.51 -0.26
C LEU A 12 58.97 20.11 0.46
N ILE A 13 59.14 21.28 1.11
CA ILE A 13 58.03 21.98 1.75
C ILE A 13 56.99 22.42 0.72
N THR A 14 57.41 23.02 -0.41
CA THR A 14 56.48 23.47 -1.45
C THR A 14 55.75 22.30 -2.09
N ALA A 15 56.45 21.21 -2.38
CA ALA A 15 55.84 19.98 -2.90
C ALA A 15 54.80 19.40 -1.93
N ARG A 16 55.13 19.30 -0.64
CA ARG A 16 54.19 18.79 0.37
C ARG A 16 52.98 19.70 0.56
N ARG A 17 53.16 21.02 0.49
CA ARG A 17 52.04 21.98 0.56
C ARG A 17 51.09 21.81 -0.62
N ALA A 18 51.62 21.70 -1.85
CA ALA A 18 50.80 21.47 -3.03
C ALA A 18 50.02 20.15 -2.94
N GLU A 19 50.65 19.08 -2.45
CA GLU A 19 49.97 17.80 -2.23
C GLU A 19 48.81 17.92 -1.23
N LEU A 20 49.04 18.62 -0.11
CA LEU A 20 48.01 18.85 0.91
C LEU A 20 46.88 19.76 0.40
N GLU A 21 47.17 20.76 -0.43
CA GLU A 21 46.16 21.61 -1.07
C GLU A 21 45.25 20.77 -1.99
N VAL A 22 45.83 19.89 -2.81
CA VAL A 22 45.06 18.94 -3.64
C VAL A 22 44.21 17.99 -2.78
N GLN A 23 44.76 17.48 -1.68
CA GLN A 23 44.01 16.62 -0.76
C GLN A 23 42.86 17.38 -0.08
N ALA A 24 43.08 18.63 0.33
CA ALA A 24 42.06 19.48 0.93
C ALA A 24 40.93 19.80 -0.06
N GLU A 25 41.26 20.03 -1.33
CA GLU A 25 40.28 20.28 -2.38
C GLU A 25 39.44 19.04 -2.65
N LYS A 26 40.07 17.86 -2.73
CA LYS A 26 39.35 16.58 -2.85
C LYS A 26 38.40 16.32 -1.68
N LEU A 27 38.85 16.54 -0.45
CA LEU A 27 38.00 16.36 0.74
C LEU A 27 36.84 17.35 0.77
N SER A 28 37.08 18.59 0.31
CA SER A 28 36.03 19.61 0.20
C SER A 28 34.96 19.20 -0.81
N GLN A 29 35.37 18.62 -1.94
CA GLN A 29 34.44 18.09 -2.94
C GLN A 29 33.60 16.94 -2.38
N GLN A 30 34.22 15.96 -1.72
CA GLN A 30 33.50 14.85 -1.09
C GLN A 30 32.53 15.34 0.00
N LEU A 31 32.92 16.34 0.79
CA LEU A 31 32.04 16.93 1.79
C LEU A 31 30.83 17.62 1.15
N GLN A 32 31.03 18.27 -0.01
CA GLN A 32 29.93 18.89 -0.73
C GLN A 32 28.95 17.85 -1.28
N GLU A 33 29.45 16.76 -1.87
CA GLU A 33 28.60 15.65 -2.35
C GLU A 33 27.71 15.08 -1.22
N VAL A 34 28.29 14.85 -0.03
CA VAL A 34 27.52 14.36 1.13
C VAL A 34 26.50 15.40 1.60
N ARG A 35 26.83 16.69 1.57
CA ARG A 35 25.87 17.76 1.91
C ARG A 35 24.71 17.80 0.93
N ASP A 36 24.98 17.68 -0.36
CA ASP A 36 23.95 17.66 -1.40
C ASP A 36 23.01 16.45 -1.19
N GLU A 37 23.55 15.26 -0.89
CA GLU A 37 22.74 14.08 -0.57
C GLU A 37 21.88 14.29 0.69
N LEU A 38 22.42 14.89 1.74
CA LEU A 38 21.68 15.22 2.96
C LEU A 38 20.54 16.22 2.69
N GLU A 39 20.76 17.20 1.81
CA GLU A 39 19.72 18.15 1.40
C GLU A 39 18.58 17.45 0.65
N GLU A 40 18.90 16.55 -0.28
CA GLU A 40 17.91 15.72 -0.98
C GLU A 40 17.10 14.84 -0.02
N LEU A 41 17.77 14.21 0.95
CA LEU A 41 17.11 13.42 1.98
C LEU A 41 16.21 14.28 2.89
N ALA A 42 16.63 15.49 3.25
CA ALA A 42 15.81 16.41 4.03
C ALA A 42 14.53 16.83 3.27
N VAL A 43 14.62 16.99 1.95
CA VAL A 43 13.45 17.21 1.08
C VAL A 43 12.54 15.98 1.09
N ALA A 44 13.08 14.78 0.91
CA ALA A 44 12.33 13.53 0.93
C ALA A 44 11.60 13.33 2.27
N GLU A 45 12.28 13.55 3.40
CA GLU A 45 11.69 13.46 4.74
C GLU A 45 10.51 14.43 4.90
N ARG A 46 10.66 15.68 4.44
CA ARG A 46 9.57 16.67 4.47
C ARG A 46 8.38 16.24 3.62
N VAL A 47 8.60 15.60 2.48
CA VAL A 47 7.53 15.06 1.64
C VAL A 47 6.81 13.92 2.37
N VAL A 48 7.55 12.95 2.92
CA VAL A 48 6.98 11.82 3.68
C VAL A 48 6.15 12.33 4.86
N ARG A 49 6.66 13.30 5.61
CA ARG A 49 5.93 13.92 6.73
C ARG A 49 4.62 14.55 6.27
N ARG A 50 4.64 15.34 5.18
CA ARG A 50 3.42 15.95 4.63
C ARG A 50 2.40 14.90 4.18
N LEU A 51 2.85 13.81 3.56
CA LEU A 51 1.95 12.72 3.17
C LEU A 51 1.34 12.02 4.39
N ALA A 52 2.11 11.80 5.46
CA ALA A 52 1.60 11.24 6.71
C ALA A 52 0.57 12.17 7.38
N GLU A 53 0.83 13.48 7.39
CA GLU A 53 -0.11 14.49 7.90
C GLU A 53 -1.40 14.52 7.06
N GLN A 54 -1.30 14.44 5.72
CA GLN A 54 -2.47 14.35 4.84
C GLN A 54 -3.30 13.08 5.09
N ALA A 55 -2.64 11.93 5.25
CA ALA A 55 -3.33 10.68 5.54
C ALA A 55 -4.05 10.71 6.91
N ARG A 56 -3.43 11.31 7.94
CA ARG A 56 -4.08 11.53 9.23
C ARG A 56 -5.26 12.48 9.13
N ALA A 57 -5.11 13.60 8.42
CA ALA A 57 -6.20 14.53 8.18
C ALA A 57 -7.36 13.89 7.39
N GLU A 58 -7.06 12.98 6.47
CA GLU A 58 -8.08 12.19 5.77
C GLU A 58 -8.79 11.20 6.70
N ALA A 59 -8.08 10.59 7.66
CA ALA A 59 -8.65 9.70 8.66
C ALA A 59 -9.45 10.44 9.75
N GLU A 60 -9.04 11.64 10.13
CA GLU A 60 -9.69 12.49 11.14
C GLU A 60 -10.84 13.32 10.57
N ARG A 61 -10.91 13.49 9.25
CA ARG A 61 -12.11 14.01 8.60
C ARG A 61 -13.26 13.10 9.00
N PRO A 62 -14.37 13.65 9.55
CA PRO A 62 -15.53 12.83 9.88
C PRO A 62 -15.91 12.07 8.62
N ALA A 63 -15.78 10.76 8.70
CA ALA A 63 -16.26 9.86 7.67
C ALA A 63 -17.78 10.03 7.64
N THR A 64 -18.25 11.00 6.85
CA THR A 64 -19.45 10.73 6.06
C THR A 64 -19.10 9.42 5.37
N PRO A 65 -19.85 8.33 5.61
CA PRO A 65 -19.46 7.03 5.13
C PRO A 65 -19.28 7.16 3.62
N ARG A 66 -18.02 7.25 3.17
CA ARG A 66 -17.67 7.26 1.75
C ARG A 66 -17.69 5.82 1.32
N ALA A 67 -18.89 5.33 1.39
CA ALA A 67 -19.35 4.15 0.79
C ALA A 67 -19.04 4.38 -0.71
N GLY A 68 -18.13 3.57 -1.25
CA GLY A 68 -17.61 3.67 -2.61
C GLY A 68 -18.76 3.91 -3.57
N GLN A 69 -18.75 5.06 -4.23
CA GLN A 69 -19.85 5.46 -5.08
C GLN A 69 -19.75 4.69 -6.40
N VAL A 70 -20.71 3.81 -6.64
CA VAL A 70 -21.03 3.33 -7.99
C VAL A 70 -22.36 4.00 -8.34
N ALA A 71 -22.35 4.87 -9.35
CA ALA A 71 -23.53 5.64 -9.76
C ALA A 71 -24.21 6.42 -8.61
N GLY A 72 -23.42 7.13 -7.79
CA GLY A 72 -23.94 8.00 -6.72
C GLY A 72 -24.45 7.28 -5.47
N ARG A 73 -24.40 5.95 -5.41
CA ARG A 73 -24.82 5.18 -4.24
C ARG A 73 -23.63 4.82 -3.37
N ALA A 74 -23.72 5.23 -2.11
CA ALA A 74 -22.86 4.81 -1.02
C ALA A 74 -22.72 3.26 -0.92
N VAL A 75 -21.59 2.66 -1.33
CA VAL A 75 -21.24 1.25 -1.01
C VAL A 75 -20.17 1.13 0.09
N LEU A 76 -20.54 0.82 1.35
CA LEU A 76 -19.55 0.50 2.38
C LEU A 76 -18.65 -0.65 1.90
N ALA A 77 -17.33 -0.48 2.00
CA ALA A 77 -16.38 -1.54 1.68
C ALA A 77 -16.62 -2.73 2.63
N VAL A 78 -16.71 -3.95 2.10
CA VAL A 78 -16.88 -5.16 2.92
C VAL A 78 -15.69 -5.28 3.89
N PRO A 79 -15.84 -5.15 5.22
CA PRO A 79 -14.71 -5.17 6.14
C PRO A 79 -13.98 -6.53 6.14
N GLN A 80 -12.74 -6.59 6.62
CA GLN A 80 -12.05 -7.87 6.84
C GLN A 80 -12.76 -8.66 7.96
N ARG A 81 -12.90 -9.98 7.83
CA ARG A 81 -13.53 -10.81 8.88
C ARG A 81 -12.62 -10.92 10.10
N GLU A 82 -13.11 -10.50 11.26
CA GLU A 82 -12.51 -10.74 12.58
C GLU A 82 -13.36 -11.72 13.42
N ARG A 83 -12.74 -12.43 14.36
CA ARG A 83 -13.42 -13.43 15.19
C ARG A 83 -14.36 -12.74 16.18
N GLY A 84 -15.65 -13.09 16.16
CA GLY A 84 -16.68 -12.47 17.01
C GLY A 84 -17.34 -11.22 16.42
N MET A 85 -17.04 -10.89 15.16
CA MET A 85 -17.66 -9.77 14.45
C MET A 85 -19.13 -10.04 14.11
N ASP A 86 -20.00 -9.08 14.38
CA ASP A 86 -21.41 -9.14 14.00
C ASP A 86 -21.54 -9.15 12.47
N GLU A 87 -22.40 -10.03 11.98
CA GLU A 87 -22.63 -10.28 10.56
C GLU A 87 -23.34 -9.12 9.85
N THR A 88 -23.94 -8.20 10.62
CA THR A 88 -24.66 -7.00 10.17
C THR A 88 -23.76 -5.85 9.74
N VAL A 89 -22.45 -5.91 10.01
CA VAL A 89 -21.49 -4.84 9.65
C VAL A 89 -21.27 -4.76 8.12
N ARG A 90 -21.74 -5.76 7.35
CA ARG A 90 -21.63 -5.81 5.89
C ARG A 90 -22.78 -5.05 5.21
N PRO A 91 -22.59 -4.49 4.00
CA PRO A 91 -23.71 -3.91 3.24
C PRO A 91 -24.79 -4.95 2.94
N ALA A 92 -26.06 -4.52 2.89
CA ALA A 92 -27.24 -5.39 2.73
C ALA A 92 -27.15 -6.38 1.56
N ASP A 93 -26.58 -5.97 0.43
CA ASP A 93 -26.40 -6.86 -0.73
C ASP A 93 -25.46 -8.04 -0.43
N TYR A 94 -24.43 -7.84 0.39
CA TYR A 94 -23.53 -8.91 0.82
C TYR A 94 -24.13 -9.77 1.92
N GLN A 95 -25.00 -9.21 2.77
CA GLN A 95 -25.77 -9.98 3.75
C GLN A 95 -26.70 -10.99 3.05
N ARG A 96 -27.47 -10.55 2.03
CA ARG A 96 -28.35 -11.45 1.26
C ARG A 96 -27.59 -12.59 0.58
N ILE A 97 -26.42 -12.30 0.00
CA ILE A 97 -25.55 -13.32 -0.61
C ILE A 97 -25.13 -14.36 0.45
N MET A 98 -24.72 -13.89 1.63
CA MET A 98 -24.28 -14.76 2.73
C MET A 98 -25.43 -15.63 3.27
N ASP A 99 -26.65 -15.08 3.37
CA ASP A 99 -27.82 -15.84 3.80
C ASP A 99 -28.12 -17.00 2.85
N VAL A 100 -28.00 -16.78 1.54
CA VAL A 100 -28.16 -17.83 0.54
C VAL A 100 -27.09 -18.91 0.68
N VAL A 101 -25.82 -18.51 0.82
CA VAL A 101 -24.71 -19.47 1.00
C VAL A 101 -24.87 -20.25 2.31
N ARG A 102 -25.40 -19.64 3.37
CA ARG A 102 -25.65 -20.29 4.66
C ARG A 102 -26.80 -21.29 4.61
N ARG A 103 -27.88 -20.96 3.91
CA ARG A 103 -29.05 -21.84 3.75
C ARG A 103 -28.77 -23.04 2.88
N ALA A 104 -27.70 -23.01 2.09
CA ALA A 104 -27.27 -24.16 1.32
C ALA A 104 -26.59 -25.18 2.25
N ASP A 105 -27.04 -26.43 2.17
CA ASP A 105 -26.46 -27.57 2.91
C ASP A 105 -25.11 -28.04 2.31
N GLY A 106 -24.31 -27.13 1.74
CA GLY A 106 -23.03 -27.43 1.13
C GLY A 106 -22.47 -26.30 0.24
N PRO A 107 -21.31 -26.53 -0.40
CA PRO A 107 -20.66 -25.53 -1.25
C PRO A 107 -21.53 -25.14 -2.45
N VAL A 108 -21.69 -23.85 -2.68
CA VAL A 108 -22.56 -23.31 -3.74
C VAL A 108 -21.80 -22.76 -4.93
N MET A 109 -22.38 -22.94 -6.12
CA MET A 109 -21.94 -22.30 -7.36
C MET A 109 -22.59 -20.92 -7.54
N VAL A 110 -21.91 -20.04 -8.27
CA VAL A 110 -22.42 -18.70 -8.62
C VAL A 110 -23.82 -18.75 -9.23
N LYS A 111 -24.09 -19.73 -10.11
CA LYS A 111 -25.42 -19.89 -10.75
C LYS A 111 -26.53 -20.20 -9.76
N GLN A 112 -26.24 -20.99 -8.71
CA GLN A 112 -27.21 -21.29 -7.66
C GLN A 112 -27.54 -20.03 -6.86
N VAL A 113 -26.51 -19.25 -6.50
CA VAL A 113 -26.69 -17.97 -5.81
C VAL A 113 -27.44 -16.95 -6.68
N CYS A 114 -27.19 -16.91 -8.00
CA CYS A 114 -27.99 -16.11 -8.93
C CYS A 114 -29.47 -16.50 -8.89
N GLY A 115 -29.78 -17.79 -8.98
CA GLY A 115 -31.15 -18.31 -8.97
C GLY A 115 -31.90 -17.94 -7.69
N GLU A 116 -31.29 -18.17 -6.53
CA GLU A 116 -31.86 -17.85 -5.22
C GLU A 116 -32.08 -16.35 -5.01
N LEU A 117 -31.20 -15.50 -5.57
CA LEU A 117 -31.32 -14.03 -5.48
C LEU A 117 -32.20 -13.43 -6.58
N GLY A 118 -32.78 -14.24 -7.48
CA GLY A 118 -33.55 -13.74 -8.63
C GLY A 118 -32.71 -12.92 -9.62
N ILE A 119 -31.39 -13.12 -9.63
CA ILE A 119 -30.46 -12.44 -10.54
C ILE A 119 -30.41 -13.22 -11.85
N SER A 120 -30.57 -12.52 -12.98
CA SER A 120 -30.46 -13.13 -14.31
C SER A 120 -29.14 -13.89 -14.48
N LEU A 121 -29.21 -15.04 -15.15
CA LEU A 121 -28.07 -15.92 -15.44
C LEU A 121 -27.21 -15.44 -16.62
N GLU A 122 -27.54 -14.28 -17.20
CA GLU A 122 -26.73 -13.67 -18.27
C GLU A 122 -25.26 -13.49 -17.84
N PRO A 123 -24.29 -13.67 -18.76
CA PRO A 123 -22.87 -13.68 -18.43
C PRO A 123 -22.43 -12.49 -17.59
N ALA A 124 -22.85 -11.28 -17.96
CA ALA A 124 -22.51 -10.04 -17.27
C ALA A 124 -23.00 -10.01 -15.80
N ARG A 125 -24.22 -10.51 -15.53
CA ARG A 125 -24.79 -10.55 -14.18
C ARG A 125 -24.14 -11.63 -13.33
N SER A 126 -23.88 -12.79 -13.93
CA SER A 126 -23.20 -13.89 -13.25
C SER A 126 -21.76 -13.52 -12.88
N GLU A 127 -21.04 -12.79 -13.74
CA GLU A 127 -19.67 -12.33 -13.48
C GLU A 127 -19.65 -11.25 -12.40
N ALA A 128 -20.61 -10.33 -12.42
CA ALA A 128 -20.74 -9.33 -11.36
C ALA A 128 -21.00 -9.98 -9.99
N LEU A 129 -21.81 -11.05 -9.92
CA LEU A 129 -22.02 -11.81 -8.69
C LEU A 129 -20.77 -12.61 -8.27
N ARG A 130 -20.07 -13.22 -9.23
CA ARG A 130 -18.80 -13.92 -8.99
C ARG A 130 -17.76 -12.99 -8.37
N ALA A 131 -17.64 -11.75 -8.86
CA ALA A 131 -16.77 -10.75 -8.28
C ALA A 131 -17.13 -10.42 -6.82
N LYS A 132 -18.43 -10.35 -6.49
CA LYS A 132 -18.88 -10.15 -5.09
C LYS A 132 -18.53 -11.33 -4.18
N LEU A 133 -18.71 -12.57 -4.67
CA LEU A 133 -18.36 -13.78 -3.93
C LEU A 133 -16.85 -13.92 -3.71
N ASN A 134 -16.03 -13.63 -4.73
CA ASN A 134 -14.57 -13.59 -4.60
C ASN A 134 -14.13 -12.55 -3.57
N ARG A 135 -14.73 -11.35 -3.58
CA ARG A 135 -14.44 -10.31 -2.58
C ARG A 135 -14.77 -10.76 -1.16
N LEU A 136 -15.90 -11.45 -0.96
CA LEU A 136 -16.23 -12.04 0.33
C LEU A 136 -15.20 -13.10 0.75
N ALA A 137 -14.69 -13.88 -0.20
CA ALA A 137 -13.67 -14.88 0.07
C ALA A 137 -12.31 -14.27 0.43
N GLU A 138 -11.85 -13.26 -0.31
CA GLU A 138 -10.62 -12.50 -0.03
C GLU A 138 -10.63 -11.85 1.35
N ARG A 139 -11.81 -11.38 1.78
CA ARG A 139 -12.02 -10.76 3.10
C ARG A 139 -12.26 -11.77 4.22
N GLY A 140 -12.20 -13.07 3.93
CA GLY A 140 -12.33 -14.15 4.91
C GLY A 140 -13.76 -14.52 5.30
N TRP A 141 -14.79 -13.91 4.70
CA TRP A 141 -16.21 -14.21 4.98
C TRP A 141 -16.72 -15.49 4.35
N LEU A 142 -16.15 -15.85 3.19
CA LEU A 142 -16.38 -17.12 2.52
C LEU A 142 -15.06 -17.85 2.30
N ARG A 143 -15.14 -19.14 2.06
CA ARG A 143 -14.05 -19.95 1.55
C ARG A 143 -14.36 -20.36 0.12
N LYS A 144 -13.45 -20.03 -0.79
CA LYS A 144 -13.47 -20.52 -2.18
C LYS A 144 -12.76 -21.87 -2.25
N LEU A 145 -13.42 -22.86 -2.83
CA LEU A 145 -12.87 -24.20 -3.06
C LEU A 145 -12.15 -24.26 -4.41
N ALA A 146 -11.30 -25.27 -4.58
CA ALA A 146 -10.54 -25.49 -5.81
C ALA A 146 -11.44 -25.73 -7.04
N ASP A 147 -12.65 -26.25 -6.83
CA ASP A 147 -13.67 -26.46 -7.88
C ASP A 147 -14.49 -25.20 -8.20
N GLY A 148 -14.14 -24.05 -7.61
CA GLY A 148 -14.80 -22.77 -7.86
C GLY A 148 -16.11 -22.56 -7.09
N LYS A 149 -16.47 -23.45 -6.17
CA LYS A 149 -17.61 -23.28 -5.26
C LYS A 149 -17.24 -22.45 -4.04
N PHE A 150 -18.26 -21.90 -3.38
CA PHE A 150 -18.12 -21.08 -2.18
C PHE A 150 -18.84 -21.73 -1.01
N THR A 151 -18.24 -21.68 0.17
CA THR A 151 -18.85 -22.13 1.43
C THR A 151 -18.58 -21.12 2.53
N THR A 152 -19.42 -21.10 3.56
CA THR A 152 -19.21 -20.23 4.74
C THR A 152 -17.91 -20.58 5.45
N THR A 153 -17.13 -19.57 5.83
CA THR A 153 -15.97 -19.74 6.73
C THR A 153 -16.51 -19.81 8.15
N LEU A 154 -16.63 -21.02 8.71
CA LEU A 154 -16.94 -21.22 10.14
C LEU A 154 -15.84 -20.56 11.00
#